data_AF-A0A5C5V5D3-F1
#
_entry.id   AF-A0A5C5V5D3-F1
#
_cell.length_a   1.000
_cell.length_b   1.000
_cell.length_c   1.000
_cell.angle_alpha   90.00
_cell.angle_beta   90.00
_cell.angle_gamma   90.00
#
_symmetry.space_group_name_H-M   'P 1'
#
loop_
_entity.id
_entity.type
_entity.pdbx_description
1 polymer ?
#
loop_
_entity_poly.entity_id
_entity_poly.type
_entity_poly.pdbx_seq_one_letter_code
_entity_poly.pdbx_strand_id
1 'polypeptide(L)'
;MVSDGESRGQKFGAIIAVILVFPPAAIAGGFLPQLNVLPFWGWLAIAMIGGSISVVIVSGWPLHGTIAGLMLGLGAVLAAYFYGYVRLTLLGSSYFFFAEPFVASVVGMIPSFIYLANVPYKARIDTR
;
A
#
# COMPACT_ATOMS: atom_id res chain seq x y z
N MET A 1 -2.56 18.66 27.00
CA MET A 1 -2.87 17.22 27.09
C MET A 1 -2.51 16.60 25.76
N VAL A 2 -1.34 15.96 25.71
CA VAL A 2 -0.90 15.19 24.53
C VAL A 2 -1.88 14.04 24.39
N SER A 3 -2.63 14.01 23.29
CA SER A 3 -3.46 12.86 22.98
C SER A 3 -2.53 11.73 22.54
N ASP A 4 -2.07 10.94 23.51
CA ASP A 4 -1.31 9.68 23.32
C ASP A 4 -2.16 8.56 22.67
N GLY A 5 -3.17 8.93 21.89
CA GLY A 5 -4.15 8.01 21.34
C GLY A 5 -4.15 8.09 19.83
N GLU A 6 -3.25 7.36 19.18
CA GLU A 6 -3.54 6.86 17.83
C GLU A 6 -4.98 6.34 17.83
N SER A 7 -5.84 6.97 17.03
CA SER A 7 -7.25 6.60 16.95
C SER A 7 -7.33 5.10 16.64
N ARG A 8 -8.26 4.36 17.25
CA ARG A 8 -8.46 2.92 16.94
C ARG A 8 -8.59 2.68 15.43
N GLY A 9 -9.15 3.65 14.70
CA GLY A 9 -9.25 3.63 13.24
C GLY A 9 -7.89 3.73 12.53
N GLN A 10 -6.93 4.49 13.05
CA GLN A 10 -5.57 4.58 12.48
C GLN A 10 -4.82 3.26 12.63
N LYS A 11 -4.86 2.65 13.81
CA LYS A 11 -4.25 1.33 14.07
C LYS A 11 -4.88 0.25 13.19
N PHE A 12 -6.20 0.22 13.12
CA PHE A 12 -6.92 -0.78 12.33
C PHE A 12 -6.68 -0.60 10.82
N GLY A 13 -6.71 0.65 10.34
CA GLY A 13 -6.40 0.96 8.94
C GLY A 13 -4.96 0.61 8.58
N ALA A 14 -3.98 0.87 9.44
CA ALA A 14 -2.59 0.47 9.22
C ALA A 14 -2.44 -1.05 9.14
N ILE A 15 -3.11 -1.81 10.02
CA ILE A 15 -3.13 -3.28 9.96
C ILE A 15 -3.72 -3.77 8.63
N ILE A 16 -4.82 -3.16 8.16
CA ILE A 16 -5.40 -3.50 6.86
C ILE A 16 -4.43 -3.24 5.72
N ALA A 17 -3.71 -2.10 5.73
CA ALA A 17 -2.69 -1.83 4.72
C ALA A 17 -1.60 -2.91 4.72
N VAL A 18 -1.10 -3.27 5.89
CA VAL A 18 -0.07 -4.31 6.01
C VAL A 18 -0.58 -5.65 5.51
N ILE A 19 -1.80 -6.07 5.86
CA ILE A 19 -2.29 -7.41 5.50
C ILE A 19 -2.78 -7.48 4.04
N LEU A 20 -3.42 -6.43 3.54
CA LEU A 20 -4.05 -6.46 2.21
C LEU A 20 -3.23 -5.83 1.10
N VAL A 21 -2.14 -5.12 1.42
CA VAL A 21 -1.29 -4.51 0.39
C VAL A 21 0.06 -5.21 0.29
N PHE A 22 0.70 -5.50 1.43
CA PHE A 22 2.05 -6.05 1.41
C PHE A 22 2.13 -7.47 0.85
N PRO A 23 1.32 -8.47 1.29
CA PRO A 23 1.38 -9.81 0.72
C PRO A 23 1.10 -9.82 -0.79
N PRO A 24 0.07 -9.14 -1.33
CA PRO A 24 -0.12 -9.07 -2.78
C PRO A 24 1.06 -8.42 -3.52
N ALA A 25 1.68 -7.36 -2.97
CA ALA A 25 2.87 -6.74 -3.56
C ALA A 25 4.08 -7.69 -3.57
N ALA A 26 4.30 -8.42 -2.48
CA ALA A 26 5.38 -9.41 -2.38
C ALA A 26 5.15 -10.60 -3.33
N ILE A 27 3.91 -11.08 -3.47
CA ILE A 27 3.58 -12.17 -4.40
C ILE A 27 3.74 -11.69 -5.85
N ALA A 28 3.15 -10.55 -6.20
CA ALA A 28 3.24 -9.98 -7.54
C ALA A 28 4.68 -9.64 -7.94
N GLY A 29 5.50 -9.19 -6.99
CA GLY A 29 6.92 -8.92 -7.20
C GLY A 29 7.82 -10.15 -7.30
N GLY A 30 7.27 -11.36 -7.15
CA GLY A 30 8.02 -12.62 -7.28
C GLY A 30 8.80 -13.04 -6.03
N PHE A 31 8.56 -12.41 -4.88
CA PHE A 31 9.22 -12.74 -3.61
C PHE A 31 8.61 -13.97 -2.93
N LEU A 32 7.33 -14.24 -3.20
CA LEU A 32 6.57 -15.37 -2.66
C LEU A 32 5.94 -16.19 -3.81
N PRO A 33 6.76 -16.76 -4.72
CA PRO A 33 6.26 -17.43 -5.93
C PRO A 33 5.38 -18.65 -5.61
N GLN A 34 5.61 -19.32 -4.48
CA GLN A 34 4.81 -20.47 -4.03
C GLN A 34 3.35 -20.10 -3.66
N LEU A 35 3.07 -18.82 -3.41
CA LEU A 35 1.72 -18.32 -3.11
C LEU A 35 1.05 -17.68 -4.34
N ASN A 36 1.71 -17.67 -5.50
CA ASN A 36 1.24 -16.99 -6.70
C ASN A 36 0.18 -17.81 -7.45
N VAL A 37 -1.06 -17.73 -6.99
CA VAL A 37 -2.22 -18.43 -7.57
C VAL A 37 -3.06 -17.56 -8.54
N LEU A 38 -2.79 -16.25 -8.60
CA LEU A 38 -3.51 -15.31 -9.46
C LEU A 38 -2.55 -14.67 -10.48
N PRO A 39 -3.04 -14.21 -11.64
CA PRO A 39 -2.23 -13.38 -12.53
C PRO A 39 -1.84 -12.07 -11.82
N PHE A 40 -0.78 -11.41 -12.30
CA PHE A 40 -0.28 -10.14 -11.77
C PHE A 40 -1.41 -9.12 -11.50
N TRP A 41 -2.32 -8.96 -12.46
CA TRP A 41 -3.47 -8.05 -12.36
C TRP A 41 -4.43 -8.38 -11.22
N GLY A 42 -4.56 -9.66 -10.84
CA GLY A 42 -5.37 -10.09 -9.71
C GLY A 42 -4.78 -9.63 -8.37
N TRP A 43 -3.48 -9.82 -8.17
CA TRP A 43 -2.77 -9.32 -6.99
C TRP A 43 -2.76 -7.79 -6.91
N LEU A 44 -2.61 -7.14 -8.06
CA LEU A 44 -2.71 -5.68 -8.15
C LEU A 44 -4.08 -5.19 -7.69
N ALA A 45 -5.16 -5.79 -8.18
CA ALA A 45 -6.52 -5.43 -7.78
C ALA A 45 -6.75 -5.60 -6.27
N ILE A 46 -6.28 -6.72 -5.69
CA ILE A 46 -6.38 -6.96 -4.24
C ILE A 46 -5.64 -5.87 -3.45
N ALA A 47 -4.40 -5.54 -3.86
CA ALA A 47 -3.62 -4.48 -3.22
C ALA A 47 -4.31 -3.12 -3.29
N MET A 48 -4.87 -2.77 -4.45
CA MET A 48 -5.58 -1.49 -4.66
C MET A 48 -6.85 -1.40 -3.82
N ILE A 49 -7.64 -2.49 -3.72
CA ILE A 49 -8.83 -2.54 -2.87
C ILE A 49 -8.42 -2.46 -1.40
N GLY A 50 -7.41 -3.23 -0.98
CA GLY A 50 -6.89 -3.22 0.38
C GLY A 50 -6.38 -1.84 0.82
N GLY A 51 -5.62 -1.19 -0.05
CA GLY A 51 -5.16 0.18 0.15
C GLY A 51 -6.32 1.16 0.26
N SER A 52 -7.34 1.05 -0.62
CA SER A 52 -8.55 1.88 -0.58
C SER A 52 -9.29 1.76 0.74
N ILE A 53 -9.56 0.54 1.20
CA ILE A 53 -10.26 0.29 2.46
C ILE A 53 -9.46 0.86 3.63
N SER A 54 -8.16 0.57 3.68
CA SER A 54 -7.26 1.09 4.72
C SER A 54 -7.31 2.61 4.81
N VAL A 55 -7.08 3.30 3.69
CA VAL A 55 -6.93 4.76 3.70
C VAL A 55 -8.28 5.45 3.93
N VAL A 56 -9.39 4.90 3.45
CA VAL A 56 -10.73 5.42 3.78
C VAL A 56 -10.97 5.37 5.30
N ILE A 57 -10.61 4.26 5.95
CA ILE A 57 -10.75 4.11 7.42
C ILE A 57 -9.84 5.11 8.16
N VAL A 58 -8.60 5.30 7.71
CA VAL A 58 -7.63 6.19 8.35
C VAL A 58 -8.01 7.67 8.18
N SER A 59 -8.38 8.06 6.96
CA SER A 59 -8.62 9.47 6.60
C SER A 59 -10.03 9.95 6.93
N GLY A 60 -11.02 9.04 6.99
CA GLY A 60 -12.43 9.40 7.13
C GLY A 60 -13.02 10.12 5.91
N TRP A 61 -12.30 10.15 4.77
CA TRP A 61 -12.72 10.81 3.54
C TRP A 61 -12.94 9.77 2.44
N PRO A 62 -14.18 9.36 2.13
CA PRO A 62 -14.43 8.27 1.19
C PRO A 62 -13.77 8.49 -0.17
N LEU A 63 -14.00 9.65 -0.81
CA LEU A 63 -13.48 9.90 -2.16
C LEU A 63 -11.95 10.01 -2.21
N HIS A 64 -11.37 10.90 -1.40
CA HIS A 64 -9.92 11.10 -1.39
C HIS A 64 -9.18 9.90 -0.80
N GLY A 65 -9.77 9.24 0.20
CA GLY A 65 -9.24 8.03 0.80
C GLY A 65 -9.23 6.86 -0.18
N THR A 66 -10.27 6.70 -1.01
CA THR A 66 -10.27 5.70 -2.08
C THR A 66 -9.18 6.02 -3.09
N ILE A 67 -9.08 7.25 -3.61
CA ILE A 67 -8.07 7.62 -4.61
C ILE A 67 -6.65 7.37 -4.07
N ALA A 68 -6.38 7.87 -2.86
CA ALA A 68 -5.10 7.67 -2.19
C ALA A 68 -4.82 6.18 -1.96
N GLY A 69 -5.79 5.42 -1.48
CA GLY A 69 -5.62 4.00 -1.23
C GLY A 69 -5.43 3.16 -2.49
N LEU A 70 -6.06 3.52 -3.62
CA LEU A 70 -5.76 2.94 -4.92
C LEU A 70 -4.30 3.20 -5.32
N MET A 71 -3.82 4.45 -5.14
CA MET A 71 -2.42 4.81 -5.39
C MET A 71 -1.46 4.06 -4.45
N LEU A 72 -1.85 3.85 -3.20
CA LEU A 72 -1.08 3.11 -2.20
C LEU A 72 -0.87 1.66 -2.65
N GLY A 73 -1.95 0.97 -3.01
CA GLY A 73 -1.90 -0.41 -3.48
C GLY A 73 -1.14 -0.56 -4.79
N LEU A 74 -1.42 0.32 -5.76
CA LEU A 74 -0.75 0.35 -7.07
C LEU A 74 0.75 0.58 -6.92
N GLY A 75 1.12 1.62 -6.17
CA GLY A 75 2.51 2.00 -5.96
C GLY A 75 3.30 0.91 -5.26
N ALA A 76 2.74 0.27 -4.23
CA ALA A 76 3.38 -0.83 -3.53
C ALA A 76 3.71 -2.01 -4.45
N VAL A 77 2.73 -2.45 -5.26
CA VAL A 77 2.89 -3.58 -6.18
C VAL A 77 3.90 -3.25 -7.28
N LEU A 78 3.78 -2.08 -7.91
CA LEU A 78 4.68 -1.69 -8.99
C LEU A 78 6.12 -1.52 -8.50
N ALA A 79 6.32 -0.95 -7.32
CA ALA A 79 7.66 -0.78 -6.75
C ALA A 79 8.30 -2.13 -6.39
N ALA A 80 7.55 -3.04 -5.76
CA ALA A 80 8.03 -4.40 -5.47
C ALA A 80 8.36 -5.16 -6.77
N TYR A 81 7.50 -5.08 -7.77
CA TYR A 81 7.72 -5.71 -9.08
C TYR A 81 8.95 -5.16 -9.80
N PHE A 82 9.08 -3.84 -9.86
CA PHE A 82 10.23 -3.20 -10.49
C PHE A 82 11.53 -3.53 -9.76
N TYR A 83 11.53 -3.52 -8.43
CA TYR A 83 12.69 -3.92 -7.63
C TYR A 83 13.10 -5.37 -7.90
N GLY A 84 12.13 -6.31 -7.91
CA GLY A 84 12.36 -7.71 -8.24
C GLY A 84 12.97 -7.87 -9.64
N TYR A 85 12.43 -7.17 -10.64
CA TYR A 85 12.93 -7.17 -12.00
C TYR A 85 14.37 -6.64 -12.10
N VAL A 86 14.63 -5.43 -11.57
CA VAL A 86 15.97 -4.82 -11.58
C VAL A 86 16.99 -5.70 -10.88
N ARG A 87 16.62 -6.32 -9.76
CA ARG A 87 17.51 -7.21 -9.03
C ARG A 87 17.85 -8.47 -9.81
N LEU A 88 16.86 -9.12 -10.43
CA LEU A 88 17.09 -10.28 -11.28
C LEU A 88 18.02 -9.93 -12.44
N THR A 89 17.84 -8.75 -13.05
CA THR A 89 18.69 -8.29 -14.15
C THR A 89 20.12 -7.95 -13.71
N LEU A 90 20.30 -7.30 -12.55
CA LEU A 90 21.62 -6.82 -12.11
C LEU A 90 22.43 -7.85 -11.34
N LEU A 91 21.78 -8.66 -10.50
CA LEU A 91 22.45 -9.57 -9.57
C LEU A 91 22.29 -11.05 -9.96
N GLY A 92 21.42 -11.37 -10.94
CA GLY A 92 21.19 -12.74 -11.39
C GLY A 92 20.67 -13.69 -10.31
N SER A 93 20.25 -13.16 -9.16
CA SER A 93 19.87 -13.93 -7.98
C SER A 93 18.39 -13.78 -7.69
N SER A 94 17.74 -14.91 -7.45
CA SER A 94 16.36 -15.01 -6.98
C SER A 94 16.26 -15.14 -5.46
N TYR A 95 17.37 -15.02 -4.72
CA TYR A 95 17.36 -15.03 -3.27
C TYR A 95 17.12 -13.63 -2.73
N PHE A 96 15.94 -13.42 -2.15
CA PHE A 96 15.53 -12.15 -1.57
C PHE A 96 15.64 -12.16 -0.06
N PHE A 97 16.15 -11.06 0.51
CA PHE A 97 16.02 -10.83 1.95
C PHE A 97 14.59 -10.39 2.24
N PHE A 98 13.95 -11.00 3.25
CA PHE A 98 12.52 -10.81 3.52
C PHE A 98 12.08 -9.35 3.69
N ALA A 99 12.97 -8.47 4.18
CA ALA A 99 12.63 -7.06 4.37
C ALA A 99 12.66 -6.22 3.09
N GLU A 100 13.34 -6.66 2.04
CA GLU A 100 13.45 -5.88 0.81
C GLU A 100 12.12 -5.63 0.08
N PRO A 101 11.23 -6.63 -0.14
CA PRO A 101 9.93 -6.35 -0.74
C PRO A 101 9.11 -5.40 0.12
N PHE A 102 9.31 -5.43 1.44
CA PHE A 102 8.63 -4.53 2.37
C PHE A 102 9.09 -3.09 2.16
N VAL A 103 10.41 -2.87 2.12
CA VAL A 103 10.99 -1.54 1.84
C VAL A 103 10.57 -1.04 0.46
N ALA A 104 10.66 -1.89 -0.58
CA ALA A 104 10.24 -1.51 -1.93
C ALA A 104 8.75 -1.11 -1.97
N SER A 105 7.89 -1.89 -1.32
CA SER A 105 6.46 -1.59 -1.23
C SER A 105 6.21 -0.27 -0.51
N VAL A 106 6.86 -0.03 0.64
CA VAL A 106 6.72 1.22 1.41
C VAL A 106 7.16 2.44 0.59
N VAL A 107 8.26 2.33 -0.15
CA VAL A 107 8.73 3.40 -1.06
C VAL A 107 7.69 3.66 -2.16
N GLY A 108 7.12 2.60 -2.72
CA GLY A 108 6.05 2.71 -3.71
C GLY A 108 4.79 3.42 -3.21
N MET A 109 4.52 3.41 -1.91
CA MET A 109 3.36 4.06 -1.31
C MET A 109 3.52 5.59 -1.13
N ILE A 110 4.73 6.14 -1.26
CA ILE A 110 5.02 7.58 -1.03
C ILE A 110 4.07 8.53 -1.78
N PRO A 111 3.78 8.33 -3.09
CA PRO A 111 2.88 9.22 -3.83
C PRO A 111 1.46 9.32 -3.23
N SER A 112 0.96 8.24 -2.62
CA SER A 112 -0.35 8.25 -1.93
C SER A 112 -0.34 9.20 -0.73
N PHE A 113 0.72 9.16 0.09
CA PHE A 113 0.85 10.04 1.25
C PHE A 113 1.01 11.51 0.84
N ILE A 114 1.77 11.77 -0.23
CA ILE A 114 1.91 13.11 -0.80
C ILE A 114 0.54 13.62 -1.27
N TYR A 115 -0.21 12.80 -2.01
CA TYR A 115 -1.55 13.18 -2.46
C TYR A 115 -2.46 13.55 -1.27
N LEU A 116 -2.57 12.69 -0.26
CA LEU A 116 -3.40 12.95 0.93
C LEU A 116 -2.97 14.23 1.67
N ALA A 117 -1.67 14.48 1.80
CA ALA A 117 -1.16 15.68 2.47
C ALA A 117 -1.53 16.97 1.74
N ASN A 118 -1.74 16.91 0.42
CA ASN A 118 -2.09 18.06 -0.41
C ASN A 118 -3.60 18.24 -0.63
N VAL A 119 -4.45 17.32 -0.16
CA VAL A 119 -5.90 17.50 -0.24
C VAL A 119 -6.35 18.57 0.77
N PRO A 120 -6.92 19.71 0.32
CA PRO A 120 -7.28 20.80 1.21
C PRO A 120 -8.41 20.41 2.17
N TYR A 121 -8.21 20.72 3.46
CA TYR A 121 -9.10 20.44 4.60
C TYR A 121 -10.54 21.01 4.52
N LYS A 122 -10.93 21.68 3.43
CA LYS A 122 -12.19 22.44 3.32
C LYS A 122 -13.47 21.60 3.39
N ALA A 123 -13.39 20.27 3.32
CA ALA A 123 -14.55 19.39 3.51
C ALA A 123 -14.89 19.11 4.99
N ARG A 124 -14.24 19.77 5.97
CA ARG A 124 -14.33 19.43 7.40
C ARG A 124 -15.51 20.07 8.16
N ILE A 125 -16.26 21.01 7.55
CA ILE A 125 -17.24 21.84 8.30
C ILE A 125 -18.70 21.64 7.86
N ASP A 126 -19.00 21.17 6.64
CA ASP A 126 -20.38 21.17 6.13
C ASP A 126 -21.22 19.91 6.42
N THR A 127 -20.75 19.00 7.28
CA THR A 127 -21.52 17.77 7.62
C THR A 127 -21.63 17.50 9.12
N ARG A 128 -21.56 18.53 9.98
CA ARG A 128 -21.96 18.41 11.38
C ARG A 128 -23.25 19.17 11.65
#